data_AF-A0A7C5XEQ0-F1
#
_entry.id   AF-A0A7C5XEQ0-F1
#
_cell.length_a   1.000
_cell.length_b   1.000
_cell.length_c   1.000
_cell.angle_alpha   90.00
_cell.angle_beta   90.00
_cell.angle_gamma   90.00
#
_symmetry.space_group_name_H-M   'P 1'
#
loop_
_entity.id
_entity.type
_entity.pdbx_description
1 polymer ?
#
loop_
_entity_poly.entity_id
_entity_poly.type
_entity_poly.pdbx_seq_one_letter_code
_entity_poly.pdbx_strand_id
1 'polypeptide(L)'
;MLPKLLLTRRHPLLTLRLGNDALCIVHRGKYLDFLTSCEGGNNYVIILPHQGAYVSDKPIEPITWGGTLSMDVYALLGDELALYELSIRDGRASYVRYRVNEEFLRGISLSGNGISDVLSAAESVLRNYIRSSFMIYTAYLKLVVSGNIRLPGYREYVRGRVRVYVRDGIVIIRETSGDEVRISLISTIEAVEQFVGMMMSLLRMSRIINDVRLGRIGHSVKTILDIFIPSNLALGVKNSHI
;
A
#
# COMPACT_ATOMS: atom_id res chain seq x y z
N MET A 1 1.61 -2.73 -15.09
CA MET A 1 1.58 -3.34 -13.75
C MET A 1 1.00 -4.74 -13.89
N LEU A 2 1.58 -5.75 -13.25
CA LEU A 2 1.06 -7.12 -13.28
C LEU A 2 -0.04 -7.31 -12.22
N PRO A 3 -0.94 -8.30 -12.40
CA PRO A 3 -1.83 -8.75 -11.34
C PRO A 3 -1.08 -9.09 -10.06
N LYS A 4 -1.69 -8.80 -8.91
CA LYS A 4 -1.13 -9.15 -7.59
C LYS A 4 -2.00 -10.24 -6.98
N LEU A 5 -1.35 -11.28 -6.46
CA LEU A 5 -2.02 -12.40 -5.80
C LEU A 5 -1.87 -12.21 -4.30
N LEU A 6 -2.97 -12.15 -3.57
CA LEU A 6 -3.00 -11.91 -2.14
C LEU A 6 -3.61 -13.09 -1.41
N LEU A 7 -2.82 -13.69 -0.53
CA LEU A 7 -3.25 -14.66 0.47
C LEU A 7 -3.54 -13.99 1.81
N THR A 8 -4.67 -14.33 2.39
CA THR A 8 -5.06 -13.91 3.74
C THR A 8 -5.52 -15.11 4.54
N ARG A 9 -5.77 -14.94 5.85
CA ARG A 9 -6.37 -16.02 6.66
C ARG A 9 -7.75 -16.46 6.13
N ARG A 10 -8.49 -15.55 5.49
CA ARG A 10 -9.83 -15.82 4.92
C ARG A 10 -9.75 -16.47 3.54
N HIS A 11 -8.72 -16.11 2.78
CA HIS A 11 -8.44 -16.60 1.44
C HIS A 11 -7.04 -17.22 1.42
N PRO A 12 -6.88 -18.45 1.95
CA PRO A 12 -5.58 -18.97 2.36
C PRO A 12 -4.89 -19.85 1.34
N LEU A 13 -5.47 -20.12 0.16
CA LEU A 13 -5.00 -21.22 -0.69
C LEU A 13 -4.87 -20.79 -2.15
N LEU A 14 -3.71 -21.03 -2.73
CA LEU A 14 -3.40 -20.77 -4.13
C LEU A 14 -2.70 -21.98 -4.74
N THR A 15 -3.29 -22.55 -5.78
CA THR A 15 -2.73 -23.66 -6.55
C THR A 15 -2.07 -23.14 -7.82
N LEU A 16 -0.81 -23.52 -8.00
CA LEU A 16 -0.03 -23.29 -9.19
C LEU A 16 -0.04 -24.52 -10.06
N ARG A 17 -0.35 -24.35 -11.34
CA ARG A 17 -0.22 -25.40 -12.36
C ARG A 17 1.19 -25.36 -12.95
N LEU A 18 1.90 -26.48 -12.85
CA LEU A 18 3.26 -26.67 -13.31
C LEU A 18 3.26 -27.75 -14.42
N GLY A 19 2.47 -27.54 -15.46
CA GLY A 19 2.20 -28.56 -16.48
C GLY A 19 1.33 -29.67 -15.91
N ASN A 20 1.91 -30.87 -15.72
CA ASN A 20 1.19 -32.02 -15.16
C ASN A 20 1.15 -32.03 -13.62
N ASP A 21 2.01 -31.24 -12.99
CA ASP A 21 2.11 -31.17 -11.54
C ASP A 21 1.39 -29.92 -10.99
N ALA A 22 1.12 -29.93 -9.68
CA ALA A 22 0.58 -28.79 -8.98
C ALA A 22 1.40 -28.48 -7.72
N LEU A 23 1.53 -27.18 -7.42
CA LEU A 23 2.09 -26.70 -6.16
C LEU A 23 1.07 -25.82 -5.46
N CYS A 24 0.72 -26.18 -4.24
CA CYS A 24 -0.16 -25.40 -3.39
C CYS A 24 0.61 -24.52 -2.42
N ILE A 25 0.24 -23.25 -2.38
CA ILE A 25 0.73 -22.26 -1.44
C ILE A 25 -0.38 -22.01 -0.42
N VAL A 26 -0.10 -22.34 0.84
CA VAL A 26 -1.08 -22.33 1.93
C VAL A 26 -0.69 -21.32 2.99
N HIS A 27 -1.63 -20.46 3.38
CA HIS A 27 -1.48 -19.51 4.47
C HIS A 27 -1.67 -20.21 5.82
N ARG A 28 -0.62 -20.27 6.64
CA ARG A 28 -0.62 -20.88 8.00
C ARG A 28 -0.69 -19.84 9.12
N GLY A 29 -1.25 -18.67 8.84
CA GLY A 29 -1.43 -17.58 9.80
C GLY A 29 -0.20 -16.69 9.98
N LYS A 30 0.99 -17.27 10.16
CA LYS A 30 2.27 -16.54 10.35
C LYS A 30 3.30 -16.77 9.24
N TYR A 31 3.11 -17.78 8.40
CA TYR A 31 4.00 -18.13 7.30
C TYR A 31 3.18 -18.76 6.15
N LEU A 32 3.83 -18.92 4.99
CA LEU A 32 3.32 -19.71 3.88
C LEU A 32 3.95 -21.10 3.88
N ASP A 33 3.14 -22.09 3.62
CA ASP A 33 3.51 -23.50 3.50
C ASP A 33 3.32 -23.94 2.03
N PHE A 34 4.18 -24.85 1.56
CA PHE A 34 4.24 -25.25 0.15
C PHE A 34 4.04 -26.75 0.05
N LEU A 35 2.92 -27.17 -0.54
CA LEU A 35 2.47 -28.56 -0.57
C LEU A 35 2.27 -29.04 -2.01
N THR A 36 2.58 -30.30 -2.28
CA THR A 36 2.31 -30.93 -3.58
C THR A 36 0.89 -31.51 -3.69
N SER A 37 0.16 -31.61 -2.56
CA SER A 37 -1.26 -31.99 -2.52
C SER A 37 -2.12 -30.76 -2.24
N CYS A 38 -3.12 -30.54 -3.09
CA CYS A 38 -4.01 -29.39 -3.06
C CYS A 38 -5.40 -29.77 -2.53
N GLU A 39 -5.49 -30.12 -1.25
CA GLU A 39 -6.76 -30.37 -0.59
C GLU A 39 -7.45 -29.02 -0.26
N GLY A 40 -8.71 -28.84 -0.66
CA GLY A 40 -9.51 -27.65 -0.31
C GLY A 40 -9.77 -26.62 -1.42
N GLY A 41 -9.34 -26.87 -2.67
CA GLY A 41 -9.61 -25.98 -3.81
C GLY A 41 -8.84 -24.66 -3.75
N ASN A 42 -8.95 -23.80 -4.75
CA ASN A 42 -8.31 -22.48 -4.71
C ASN A 42 -9.19 -21.48 -3.95
N ASN A 43 -8.57 -20.58 -3.20
CA ASN A 43 -9.24 -19.47 -2.54
C ASN A 43 -8.21 -18.38 -2.19
N TYR A 44 -8.05 -17.40 -3.06
CA TYR A 44 -7.15 -16.26 -2.90
C TYR A 44 -7.79 -14.99 -3.46
N VAL A 45 -7.20 -13.82 -3.17
CA VAL A 45 -7.63 -12.55 -3.78
C VAL A 45 -6.71 -12.21 -4.94
N ILE A 46 -7.26 -12.05 -6.14
CA ILE A 46 -6.55 -11.49 -7.29
C ILE A 46 -6.86 -10.00 -7.41
N ILE A 47 -5.82 -9.19 -7.47
CA ILE A 47 -5.91 -7.74 -7.66
C ILE A 47 -5.49 -7.45 -9.10
N LEU A 48 -6.47 -7.08 -9.93
CA LEU A 48 -6.28 -6.71 -11.32
C LEU A 48 -6.13 -5.19 -11.40
N PRO A 49 -4.95 -4.68 -11.84
CA PRO A 49 -4.69 -3.24 -11.88
C PRO A 49 -5.78 -2.49 -12.65
N HIS A 50 -6.32 -1.44 -12.03
CA HIS A 50 -7.39 -0.58 -12.54
C HIS A 50 -8.75 -1.27 -12.81
N GLN A 51 -8.88 -2.57 -12.51
CA GLN A 51 -10.13 -3.33 -12.74
C GLN A 51 -10.85 -3.66 -11.43
N GLY A 52 -10.10 -4.09 -10.40
CA GLY A 52 -10.65 -4.42 -9.09
C GLY A 52 -9.88 -5.50 -8.35
N ALA A 53 -10.40 -5.90 -7.19
CA ALA A 53 -9.91 -7.06 -6.45
C ALA A 53 -11.03 -8.08 -6.26
N TYR A 54 -10.75 -9.33 -6.64
CA TYR A 54 -11.73 -10.40 -6.70
C TYR A 54 -11.23 -11.62 -5.97
N VAL A 55 -12.12 -12.31 -5.27
CA VAL A 55 -11.83 -13.65 -4.76
C VAL A 55 -11.86 -14.61 -5.95
N SER A 56 -10.83 -15.43 -6.07
CA SER A 56 -10.70 -16.43 -7.14
C SER A 56 -10.54 -17.83 -6.57
N ASP A 57 -11.20 -18.76 -7.25
CA ASP A 57 -11.19 -20.20 -7.04
C ASP A 57 -10.52 -20.94 -8.20
N LYS A 58 -9.81 -20.21 -9.06
CA LYS A 58 -9.13 -20.78 -10.23
C LYS A 58 -7.63 -20.93 -9.97
N PRO A 59 -7.02 -22.05 -10.36
CA PRO A 59 -5.58 -22.19 -10.31
C PRO A 59 -4.89 -21.20 -11.25
N ILE A 60 -3.63 -20.91 -10.98
CA ILE A 60 -2.80 -19.99 -11.78
C ILE A 60 -1.65 -20.73 -12.45
N GLU A 61 -1.32 -20.30 -13.66
CA GLU A 61 -0.09 -20.70 -14.34
C GLU A 61 0.99 -19.64 -14.08
N PRO A 62 2.16 -20.04 -13.56
CA PRO A 62 3.29 -19.12 -13.38
C PRO A 62 3.80 -18.56 -14.72
N ILE A 63 4.53 -17.44 -14.64
CA ILE A 63 5.18 -16.85 -15.82
C ILE A 63 6.42 -17.68 -16.16
N THR A 64 6.56 -18.10 -17.42
CA THR A 64 7.73 -18.82 -17.90
C THR A 64 8.76 -17.86 -18.51
N TRP A 65 9.99 -17.87 -18.01
CA TRP A 65 11.10 -17.09 -18.57
C TRP A 65 12.39 -17.90 -18.56
N GLY A 66 12.96 -18.17 -19.75
CA GLY A 66 14.24 -18.87 -19.88
C GLY A 66 14.27 -20.25 -19.20
N GLY A 67 13.16 -20.99 -19.22
CA GLY A 67 13.02 -22.29 -18.54
C GLY A 67 12.76 -22.21 -17.02
N THR A 68 12.71 -21.01 -16.45
CA THR A 68 12.30 -20.79 -15.06
C THR A 68 10.82 -20.40 -15.02
N LEU A 69 10.06 -21.02 -14.12
CA LEU A 69 8.70 -20.61 -13.80
C LEU A 69 8.76 -19.67 -12.59
N SER A 70 8.21 -18.46 -12.72
CA SER A 70 8.28 -17.44 -11.68
C SER A 70 6.91 -16.87 -11.34
N MET A 71 6.70 -16.55 -10.06
CA MET A 71 5.48 -15.91 -9.62
C MET A 71 5.61 -15.15 -8.30
N ASP A 72 4.88 -14.04 -8.21
CA ASP A 72 4.83 -13.18 -7.04
C ASP A 72 3.54 -13.39 -6.26
N VAL A 73 3.66 -13.67 -4.97
CA VAL A 73 2.54 -13.89 -4.05
C VAL A 73 2.68 -13.00 -2.83
N TYR A 74 1.72 -12.11 -2.65
CA TYR A 74 1.57 -11.33 -1.44
C TYR A 74 0.83 -12.15 -0.37
N ALA A 75 1.26 -12.05 0.88
CA ALA A 75 0.61 -12.69 2.00
C ALA A 75 0.49 -11.74 3.20
N LEU A 76 -0.73 -11.61 3.73
CA LEU A 76 -1.00 -10.88 4.96
C LEU A 76 -0.83 -11.81 6.17
N LEU A 77 0.36 -11.85 6.73
CA LEU A 77 0.77 -12.73 7.83
C LEU A 77 0.58 -12.02 9.18
N GLY A 78 -0.61 -12.16 9.77
CA GLY A 78 -0.96 -11.40 10.96
C GLY A 78 -1.11 -9.91 10.61
N ASP A 79 -0.20 -9.09 11.14
CA ASP A 79 -0.14 -7.63 10.92
C ASP A 79 0.93 -7.22 9.90
N GLU A 80 1.58 -8.17 9.23
CA GLU A 80 2.62 -7.92 8.23
C GLU A 80 2.19 -8.37 6.83
N LEU A 81 2.29 -7.47 5.85
CA LEU A 81 2.23 -7.82 4.44
C LEU A 81 3.63 -8.16 3.92
N ALA A 82 3.79 -9.39 3.43
CA ALA A 82 5.03 -9.88 2.82
C ALA A 82 4.82 -10.25 1.35
N LEU A 83 5.87 -10.12 0.55
CA LEU A 83 5.92 -10.57 -0.84
C LEU A 83 6.82 -11.80 -0.89
N TYR A 84 6.33 -12.86 -1.51
CA TYR A 84 7.08 -14.07 -1.82
C TYR A 84 7.28 -14.12 -3.33
N GLU A 85 8.54 -14.02 -3.76
CA GLU A 85 8.93 -14.27 -5.16
C GLU A 85 9.32 -15.74 -5.27
N LEU A 86 8.46 -16.54 -5.89
CA LEU A 86 8.66 -17.96 -6.14
C LEU A 86 9.34 -18.15 -7.49
N SER A 87 10.35 -19.01 -7.53
CA SER A 87 11.02 -19.45 -8.75
C SER A 87 11.19 -20.97 -8.74
N ILE A 88 10.76 -21.62 -9.81
CA ILE A 88 10.85 -23.07 -10.00
C ILE A 88 11.69 -23.35 -11.23
N ARG A 89 12.74 -24.15 -11.06
CA ARG A 89 13.65 -24.55 -12.12
C ARG A 89 14.16 -25.96 -11.86
N ASP A 90 14.20 -26.80 -12.89
CA ASP A 90 14.71 -28.17 -12.82
C ASP A 90 14.07 -29.00 -11.69
N GLY A 91 12.76 -28.84 -11.50
CA GLY A 91 11.98 -29.51 -10.44
C GLY A 91 12.19 -28.98 -9.01
N ARG A 92 13.01 -27.94 -8.83
CA ARG A 92 13.27 -27.32 -7.53
C ARG A 92 12.53 -26.01 -7.40
N ALA A 93 11.72 -25.88 -6.35
CA ALA A 93 11.09 -24.62 -5.96
C ALA A 93 11.99 -23.87 -4.98
N SER A 94 12.17 -22.57 -5.20
CA SER A 94 12.87 -21.64 -4.33
C SER A 94 12.01 -20.40 -4.15
N TYR A 95 12.03 -19.80 -2.96
CA TYR A 95 11.32 -18.55 -2.73
C TYR A 95 12.19 -17.55 -1.98
N VAL A 96 11.99 -16.26 -2.26
CA VAL A 96 12.58 -15.17 -1.51
C VAL A 96 11.46 -14.33 -0.91
N ARG A 97 11.62 -13.94 0.36
CA ARG A 97 10.65 -13.15 1.10
C ARG A 97 11.13 -11.71 1.21
N TYR A 98 10.28 -10.77 0.79
CA TYR A 98 10.50 -9.34 0.89
C TYR A 98 9.45 -8.68 1.78
N ARG A 99 9.86 -7.61 2.47
CA ARG A 99 8.93 -6.72 3.17
C ARG A 99 8.24 -5.83 2.15
N VAL A 100 6.92 -5.70 2.25
CA VAL A 100 6.13 -4.90 1.31
C VAL A 100 6.00 -3.47 1.81
N ASN A 101 6.14 -2.53 0.88
CA ASN A 101 5.97 -1.10 1.09
C ASN A 101 4.70 -0.59 0.39
N GLU A 102 4.55 0.72 0.27
CA GLU A 102 3.38 1.35 -0.34
C GLU A 102 3.19 1.08 -1.84
N GLU A 103 4.18 0.50 -2.52
CA GLU A 103 4.07 0.14 -3.94
C GLU A 103 2.98 -0.91 -4.19
N PHE A 104 2.67 -1.72 -3.18
CA PHE A 104 1.52 -2.61 -3.20
C PHE A 104 0.19 -1.88 -3.47
N LEU A 105 0.04 -0.62 -3.04
CA LEU A 105 -1.21 0.12 -3.20
C LEU A 105 -1.41 0.71 -4.59
N ARG A 106 -0.34 0.78 -5.40
CA ARG A 106 -0.40 1.37 -6.74
C ARG A 106 -1.29 0.53 -7.68
N GLY A 107 -2.08 1.23 -8.49
CA GLY A 107 -2.95 0.63 -9.50
C GLY A 107 -4.17 -0.11 -8.96
N ILE A 108 -4.44 -0.07 -7.65
CA ILE A 108 -5.60 -0.77 -7.07
C ILE A 108 -6.88 0.01 -7.40
N SER A 109 -7.88 -0.67 -7.94
CA SER A 109 -9.25 -0.15 -7.99
C SER A 109 -10.06 -0.70 -6.82
N LEU A 110 -10.82 0.15 -6.14
CA LEU A 110 -11.70 -0.27 -5.04
C LEU A 110 -13.06 -0.77 -5.55
N SER A 111 -13.01 -1.88 -6.28
CA SER A 111 -14.16 -2.60 -6.83
C SER A 111 -13.97 -4.11 -6.63
N GLY A 112 -15.07 -4.85 -6.51
CA GLY A 112 -15.06 -6.31 -6.35
C GLY A 112 -15.16 -6.80 -4.90
N ASN A 113 -15.24 -8.12 -4.74
CA ASN A 113 -15.51 -8.78 -3.46
C ASN A 113 -14.26 -9.04 -2.60
N GLY A 114 -13.05 -8.81 -3.13
CA GLY A 114 -11.78 -8.95 -2.40
C GLY A 114 -11.31 -7.67 -1.67
N ILE A 115 -12.08 -6.58 -1.74
CA ILE A 115 -11.64 -5.26 -1.28
C ILE A 115 -11.37 -5.17 0.23
N SER A 116 -12.11 -5.91 1.05
CA SER A 116 -11.86 -5.91 2.49
C SER A 116 -10.44 -6.36 2.82
N ASP A 117 -9.95 -7.37 2.13
CA ASP A 117 -8.64 -7.98 2.35
C ASP A 117 -7.52 -7.08 1.82
N VAL A 118 -7.76 -6.39 0.71
CA VAL A 118 -6.86 -5.35 0.19
C VAL A 118 -6.74 -4.18 1.17
N LEU A 119 -7.83 -3.73 1.78
CA LEU A 119 -7.79 -2.66 2.78
C LEU A 119 -7.08 -3.10 4.07
N SER A 120 -7.23 -4.36 4.49
CA SER A 120 -6.44 -4.92 5.60
C SER A 120 -4.94 -4.96 5.28
N ALA A 121 -4.58 -5.32 4.05
CA ALA A 121 -3.20 -5.28 3.58
C ALA A 121 -2.66 -3.83 3.55
N ALA A 122 -3.47 -2.86 3.12
CA ALA A 122 -3.12 -1.44 3.16
C ALA A 122 -2.88 -0.94 4.58
N GLU A 123 -3.72 -1.34 5.54
CA GLU A 123 -3.54 -1.01 6.94
C GLU A 123 -2.21 -1.56 7.49
N SER A 124 -1.86 -2.80 7.15
CA SER A 124 -0.57 -3.39 7.51
C SER A 124 0.62 -2.59 6.96
N VAL A 125 0.56 -2.16 5.70
CA VAL A 125 1.58 -1.30 5.08
C VAL A 125 1.75 0.02 5.84
N LEU A 126 0.64 0.68 6.20
CA LEU A 126 0.69 1.94 6.97
C LEU A 126 1.21 1.74 8.39
N ARG A 127 0.76 0.67 9.08
CA ARG A 127 1.27 0.30 10.40
C ARG A 127 2.77 0.03 10.38
N ASN A 128 3.26 -0.61 9.32
CA ASN A 128 4.68 -0.85 9.12
C ASN A 128 5.49 0.43 8.94
N TYR A 129 4.92 1.43 8.26
CA TYR A 129 5.54 2.73 8.06
C TYR A 129 5.61 3.56 9.36
N ILE A 130 4.53 3.60 10.14
CA ILE A 130 4.51 4.38 11.40
C ILE A 130 5.30 3.73 12.54
N ARG A 131 5.64 2.44 12.43
CA ARG A 131 6.58 1.78 13.35
C ARG A 131 7.97 2.40 13.30
N SER A 132 8.33 3.03 12.19
CA SER A 132 9.55 3.82 12.09
C SER A 132 9.34 5.16 12.81
N SER A 133 10.08 5.42 13.88
CA SER A 133 9.93 6.59 14.75
C SER A 133 10.43 7.89 14.08
N PHE A 134 9.70 8.38 13.09
CA PHE A 134 9.95 9.70 12.50
C PHE A 134 9.28 10.80 13.34
N MET A 135 9.92 11.97 13.44
CA MET A 135 9.30 13.16 14.04
C MET A 135 8.16 13.71 13.17
N ILE A 136 8.29 13.54 11.85
CA ILE A 136 7.31 13.98 10.85
C ILE A 136 7.03 12.83 9.91
N TYR A 137 5.76 12.46 9.79
CA TYR A 137 5.25 11.51 8.81
C TYR A 137 4.74 12.26 7.59
N THR A 138 5.05 11.74 6.41
CA THR A 138 4.56 12.33 5.17
C THR A 138 4.02 11.27 4.24
N ALA A 139 3.01 11.64 3.46
CA ALA A 139 2.52 10.81 2.38
C ALA A 139 2.11 11.66 1.19
N TYR A 140 2.30 11.11 0.00
CA TYR A 140 1.74 11.62 -1.23
C TYR A 140 0.82 10.55 -1.84
N LEU A 141 -0.39 10.96 -2.20
CA LEU A 141 -1.38 10.10 -2.84
C LEU A 141 -1.86 10.74 -4.11
N LYS A 142 -1.99 9.93 -5.15
CA LYS A 142 -2.66 10.27 -6.41
C LYS A 142 -3.84 9.33 -6.54
N LEU A 143 -5.05 9.85 -6.39
CA LEU A 143 -6.29 9.07 -6.31
C LEU A 143 -7.26 9.52 -7.37
N VAL A 144 -8.10 8.61 -7.85
CA VAL A 144 -9.36 8.95 -8.52
C VAL A 144 -10.46 8.73 -7.50
N VAL A 145 -11.30 9.73 -7.25
CA VAL A 145 -12.33 9.66 -6.19
C VAL A 145 -13.74 9.70 -6.79
N SER A 146 -14.69 9.03 -6.15
CA SER A 146 -16.10 8.99 -6.61
C SER A 146 -16.92 10.21 -6.19
N GLY A 147 -16.30 11.20 -5.54
CA GLY A 147 -16.99 12.38 -5.03
C GLY A 147 -16.04 13.37 -4.35
N ASN A 148 -16.61 14.43 -3.77
CA ASN A 148 -15.82 15.45 -3.11
C ASN A 148 -15.25 14.96 -1.77
N ILE A 149 -13.94 15.07 -1.61
CA ILE A 149 -13.27 14.86 -0.32
C ILE A 149 -13.60 16.06 0.59
N ARG A 150 -14.39 15.81 1.63
CA ARG A 150 -14.68 16.79 2.68
C ARG A 150 -13.81 16.50 3.89
N LEU A 151 -13.12 17.52 4.39
CA LEU A 151 -12.24 17.45 5.56
C LEU A 151 -12.80 18.38 6.64
N PRO A 152 -13.91 18.00 7.31
CA PRO A 152 -14.51 18.83 8.35
C PRO A 152 -13.55 18.98 9.54
N GLY A 153 -13.59 20.15 10.19
CA GLY A 153 -12.74 20.45 11.35
C GLY A 153 -11.32 20.91 11.02
N TYR A 154 -10.99 21.09 9.74
CA TYR A 154 -9.74 21.71 9.31
C TYR A 154 -9.97 23.16 8.88
N ARG A 155 -9.04 24.05 9.19
CA ARG A 155 -8.99 25.40 8.61
C ARG A 155 -8.58 25.28 7.14
N GLU A 156 -9.41 25.79 6.23
CA GLU A 156 -9.19 25.71 4.78
C GLU A 156 -8.63 27.04 4.24
N TYR A 157 -7.54 26.94 3.47
CA TYR A 157 -6.97 28.03 2.68
C TYR A 157 -7.01 27.64 1.21
N VAL A 158 -7.51 28.51 0.35
CA VAL A 158 -7.69 28.24 -1.07
C VAL A 158 -6.79 29.17 -1.90
N ARG A 159 -5.98 28.57 -2.78
CA ARG A 159 -5.14 29.30 -3.74
C ARG A 159 -5.22 28.64 -5.11
N GLY A 160 -6.08 29.18 -5.98
CA GLY A 160 -6.33 28.60 -7.30
C GLY A 160 -6.91 27.19 -7.18
N ARG A 161 -6.22 26.19 -7.77
CA ARG A 161 -6.63 24.77 -7.72
C ARG A 161 -6.13 24.02 -6.47
N VAL A 162 -5.30 24.67 -5.67
CA VAL A 162 -4.72 24.09 -4.45
C VAL A 162 -5.58 24.49 -3.26
N ARG A 163 -5.89 23.51 -2.41
CA ARG A 163 -6.53 23.73 -1.12
C ARG A 163 -5.66 23.17 -0.01
N VAL A 164 -5.42 23.97 1.02
CA VAL A 164 -4.60 23.59 2.18
C VAL A 164 -5.51 23.52 3.38
N TYR A 165 -5.51 22.38 4.05
CA TYR A 165 -6.28 22.11 5.26
C TYR A 165 -5.31 21.96 6.43
N VAL A 166 -5.53 22.73 7.48
CA VAL A 166 -4.63 22.77 8.64
C VAL A 166 -5.40 22.47 9.92
N ARG A 167 -4.83 21.60 10.74
CA ARG A 167 -5.21 21.31 12.12
C ARG A 167 -3.94 21.08 12.93
N ASP A 168 -4.03 21.15 14.25
CA ASP A 168 -2.90 20.89 15.14
C ASP A 168 -2.24 19.54 14.79
N GLY A 169 -0.94 19.60 14.48
CA GLY A 169 -0.13 18.45 14.10
C GLY A 169 -0.36 17.89 12.69
N ILE A 170 -1.34 18.36 11.91
CA ILE A 170 -1.65 17.85 10.55
C ILE A 170 -1.85 18.95 9.52
N VAL A 171 -1.21 18.75 8.37
CA VAL A 171 -1.49 19.51 7.15
C VAL A 171 -1.82 18.59 5.99
N ILE A 172 -2.86 18.96 5.26
CA ILE A 172 -3.33 18.25 4.08
C ILE A 172 -3.37 19.25 2.92
N ILE A 173 -2.66 18.94 1.85
CA ILE A 173 -2.64 19.77 0.64
C ILE A 173 -3.31 18.97 -0.45
N ARG A 174 -4.37 19.54 -1.00
CA ARG A 174 -5.19 18.90 -2.02
C ARG A 174 -5.13 19.69 -3.31
N GLU A 175 -4.86 18.98 -4.39
CA GLU A 175 -5.01 19.47 -5.75
C GLU A 175 -6.03 18.61 -6.48
N THR A 176 -6.90 19.25 -7.27
CA THR A 176 -7.94 18.55 -8.02
C THR A 176 -7.82 18.87 -9.51
N SER A 177 -7.89 17.83 -10.34
CA SER A 177 -7.87 17.92 -11.80
C SER A 177 -8.85 16.91 -12.39
N GLY A 178 -10.08 17.34 -12.65
CA GLY A 178 -11.18 16.42 -12.96
C GLY A 178 -11.47 15.50 -11.78
N ASP A 179 -11.60 14.20 -12.04
CA ASP A 179 -11.81 13.17 -11.02
C ASP A 179 -10.54 12.77 -10.26
N GLU A 180 -9.38 13.23 -10.74
CA GLU A 180 -8.10 12.97 -10.09
C GLU A 180 -7.86 13.98 -8.97
N VAL A 181 -7.52 13.46 -7.79
CA VAL A 181 -7.13 14.24 -6.63
C VAL A 181 -5.72 13.82 -6.20
N ARG A 182 -4.85 14.81 -6.06
CA ARG A 182 -3.51 14.65 -5.48
C ARG A 182 -3.52 15.21 -4.09
N ILE A 183 -3.02 14.43 -3.14
CA ILE A 183 -3.02 14.77 -1.73
C ILE A 183 -1.62 14.60 -1.19
N SER A 184 -1.10 15.63 -0.55
CA SER A 184 0.06 15.49 0.33
C SER A 184 -0.42 15.62 1.76
N LEU A 185 -0.08 14.65 2.60
CA LEU A 185 -0.32 14.68 4.04
C LEU A 185 1.00 14.83 4.76
N ILE A 186 1.01 15.69 5.75
CA ILE A 186 2.13 15.93 6.64
C ILE A 186 1.56 15.86 8.05
N SER A 187 2.18 15.08 8.91
CA SER A 187 1.78 14.93 10.30
C SER A 187 2.98 14.94 11.21
N THR A 188 2.87 15.58 12.36
CA THR A 188 3.80 15.37 13.47
C THR A 188 3.55 14.00 14.11
N ILE A 189 4.48 13.54 14.94
CA ILE A 189 4.35 12.27 15.67
C ILE A 189 3.16 12.26 16.63
N GLU A 190 2.80 13.39 17.22
CA GLU A 190 1.67 13.52 18.15
C GLU A 190 0.31 13.30 17.46
N ALA A 191 0.24 13.47 16.14
CA ALA A 191 -0.96 13.27 15.34
C ALA A 191 -0.92 12.00 14.45
N VAL A 192 -0.02 11.05 14.74
CA VAL A 192 0.18 9.84 13.93
C VAL A 192 -1.10 8.99 13.75
N GLU A 193 -1.94 8.88 14.79
CA GLU A 193 -3.20 8.13 14.69
C GLU A 193 -4.18 8.80 13.71
N GLN A 194 -4.23 10.14 13.74
CA GLN A 194 -5.05 10.93 12.83
C GLN A 194 -4.52 10.83 11.40
N PHE A 195 -3.20 10.78 11.21
CA PHE A 195 -2.56 10.51 9.92
C PHE A 195 -2.98 9.15 9.36
N VAL A 196 -2.91 8.08 10.15
CA VAL A 196 -3.33 6.73 9.74
C VAL A 196 -4.82 6.70 9.39
N GLY A 197 -5.65 7.30 10.25
CA GLY A 197 -7.09 7.40 10.02
C GLY A 197 -7.43 8.14 8.72
N MET A 198 -6.73 9.25 8.47
CA MET A 198 -6.90 10.04 7.25
C MET A 198 -6.43 9.27 6.01
N MET A 199 -5.28 8.62 6.06
CA MET A 199 -4.78 7.76 4.97
C MET A 199 -5.80 6.69 4.63
N MET A 200 -6.28 5.93 5.63
CA MET A 200 -7.28 4.87 5.40
C MET A 200 -8.62 5.42 4.90
N SER A 201 -9.05 6.59 5.39
CA SER A 201 -10.26 7.27 4.88
C SER A 201 -10.11 7.64 3.41
N LEU A 202 -9.00 8.26 3.03
CA LEU A 202 -8.71 8.64 1.65
C LEU A 202 -8.62 7.43 0.71
N LEU A 203 -7.97 6.35 1.15
CA LEU A 203 -7.95 5.10 0.40
C LEU A 203 -9.37 4.58 0.19
N ARG A 204 -10.19 4.48 1.24
CA ARG A 204 -11.60 4.02 1.15
C ARG A 204 -12.48 4.88 0.25
N MET A 205 -12.23 6.19 0.19
CA MET A 205 -12.95 7.12 -0.69
C MET A 205 -12.50 7.06 -2.14
N SER A 206 -11.36 6.44 -2.42
CA SER A 206 -10.83 6.31 -3.77
C SER A 206 -11.58 5.24 -4.57
N ARG A 207 -11.82 5.52 -5.85
CA ARG A 207 -12.20 4.53 -6.86
C ARG A 207 -10.96 3.81 -7.40
N ILE A 208 -9.87 4.55 -7.58
CA ILE A 208 -8.58 4.05 -8.05
C ILE A 208 -7.47 4.74 -7.27
N ILE A 209 -6.50 3.94 -6.80
CA ILE A 209 -5.26 4.40 -6.19
C ILE A 209 -4.19 4.40 -7.29
N ASN A 210 -3.91 5.55 -7.90
CA ASN A 210 -2.91 5.64 -8.97
C ASN A 210 -1.48 5.61 -8.42
N ASP A 211 -1.23 6.32 -7.32
CA ASP A 211 0.06 6.33 -6.66
C ASP A 211 -0.10 6.58 -5.15
N VAL A 212 0.78 5.95 -4.36
CA VAL A 212 0.99 6.22 -2.95
C VAL A 212 2.49 6.20 -2.71
N ARG A 213 2.98 7.18 -1.97
CA ARG A 213 4.38 7.30 -1.56
C ARG A 213 4.43 7.72 -0.10
N LEU A 214 5.04 6.90 0.75
CA LEU A 214 5.22 7.21 2.17
C LEU A 214 6.61 7.84 2.36
N GLY A 215 6.75 8.74 3.34
CA GLY A 215 7.98 9.50 3.54
C GLY A 215 8.27 10.52 2.42
N ARG A 216 7.28 10.82 1.57
CA ARG A 216 7.41 11.79 0.48
C ARG A 216 6.25 12.78 0.51
N ILE A 217 6.56 14.02 0.15
CA ILE A 217 5.59 15.07 -0.16
C ILE A 217 5.51 15.28 -1.68
N GLY A 218 4.37 15.75 -2.17
CA GLY A 218 4.22 16.12 -3.57
C GLY A 218 5.16 17.27 -3.98
N HIS A 219 5.48 17.38 -5.26
CA HIS A 219 6.41 18.39 -5.77
C HIS A 219 5.96 19.84 -5.52
N SER A 220 4.66 20.08 -5.36
CA SER A 220 4.06 21.39 -5.07
C SER A 220 4.13 21.82 -3.59
N VAL A 221 4.70 20.98 -2.71
CA VAL A 221 4.56 21.12 -1.25
C VAL A 221 5.84 21.60 -0.55
N LYS A 222 6.95 21.77 -1.28
CA LYS A 222 8.26 22.14 -0.71
C LYS A 222 8.18 23.31 0.29
N THR A 223 7.44 24.36 -0.06
CA THR A 223 7.27 25.57 0.77
C THR A 223 6.62 25.33 2.13
N ILE A 224 5.84 24.25 2.32
CA ILE A 224 5.13 23.98 3.57
C ILE A 224 6.01 23.22 4.57
N LEU A 225 6.93 22.37 4.11
CA LEU A 225 7.90 21.75 5.02
C LEU A 225 8.83 22.78 5.66
N ASP A 226 9.21 23.82 4.92
CA ASP A 226 10.03 24.92 5.44
C ASP A 226 9.33 25.68 6.59
N ILE A 227 7.98 25.66 6.61
CA ILE A 227 7.17 26.28 7.67
C ILE A 227 7.04 25.35 8.89
N PHE A 228 7.06 24.03 8.67
CA PHE A 228 6.92 23.03 9.74
C PHE A 228 8.23 22.67 10.44
N ILE A 229 9.37 22.85 9.77
CA ILE A 229 10.67 22.82 10.44
C ILE A 229 10.83 24.19 11.09
N PRO A 230 10.64 24.34 12.41
CA PRO A 230 10.87 25.61 13.07
C PRO A 230 12.32 26.01 12.79
N SER A 231 12.56 27.27 12.44
CA SER A 231 13.90 27.87 12.34
C SER A 231 14.76 27.61 13.59
N ASN A 232 14.13 27.29 14.71
CA ASN A 232 14.69 26.95 16.01
C ASN A 232 15.43 25.59 16.00
N LEU A 233 15.03 24.64 15.13
CA LEU A 233 15.74 23.36 14.93
C LEU A 233 16.95 23.51 14.00
N ALA A 234 16.99 24.58 13.19
CA ALA A 234 18.16 24.94 12.37
C ALA A 234 19.20 25.78 13.13
N LEU A 235 18.88 26.27 14.33
CA LEU A 235 19.79 27.05 15.18
C LEU A 235 20.71 26.20 16.08
N GLY A 236 20.72 24.88 15.91
CA GLY A 236 21.65 23.97 16.60
C GLY A 236 23.10 24.00 16.11
N VAL A 237 23.43 24.80 15.08
CA VAL A 237 24.80 24.89 14.54
C VAL A 237 25.12 26.35 14.17
N LYS A 238 25.69 27.10 15.13
CA LYS A 238 26.56 28.31 15.04
C LYS A 238 26.58 28.94 16.44
N ASN A 239 27.68 29.16 17.17
CA ASN A 239 29.11 29.10 16.92
C ASN A 239 29.81 28.75 18.23
N SER A 240 30.56 27.64 18.28
CA SER A 240 31.69 27.52 19.19
C SER A 240 32.85 28.29 18.55
N HIS A 241 32.93 29.60 18.80
CA HIS A 241 34.15 30.43 18.72
C HIS A 241 33.76 31.87 19.09
N ILE A 242 34.01 32.23 20.35
CA ILE A 242 34.95 33.27 20.85
C ILE A 242 34.82 33.24 22.37
#